data_AF-A0A943PAG2-F1
#
_entry.id   AF-A0A943PAG2-F1
#
_cell.length_a   1.000
_cell.length_b   1.000
_cell.length_c   1.000
_cell.angle_alpha   90.00
_cell.angle_beta   90.00
_cell.angle_gamma   90.00
#
_symmetry.space_group_name_H-M   'P 1'
#
loop_
_entity.id
_entity.type
_entity.pdbx_description
1 polymer ?
#
loop_
_entity_poly.entity_id
_entity_poly.type
_entity_poly.pdbx_seq_one_letter_code
_entity_poly.pdbx_strand_id
1 'polypeptide(L)' 'IAKSLCEKAHLYIWDEPLNFIDIYSRIQIEKLISEFLPTMIFVEHDKVFREKTATKIIKL' A
#
# COMPACT_ATOMS: atom_id res chain seq x y z
N ILE A 1 -5.65 -6.63 4.68
CA ILE A 1 -4.39 -5.84 4.78
C ILE A 1 -3.57 -6.21 6.01
N ALA A 2 -4.07 -6.03 7.24
CA ALA A 2 -3.32 -6.32 8.46
C ALA A 2 -2.68 -7.73 8.49
N LYS A 3 -3.47 -8.77 8.23
CA LYS A 3 -2.95 -10.15 8.13
C LYS A 3 -1.86 -10.31 7.06
N SER A 4 -2.04 -9.67 5.90
CA SER A 4 -1.06 -9.72 4.81
C SER A 4 0.27 -9.09 5.25
N LEU A 5 0.26 -7.95 5.94
CA LEU A 5 1.48 -7.30 6.44
C LEU A 5 2.14 -8.06 7.60
N CYS A 6 1.36 -8.80 8.41
CA CYS A 6 1.88 -9.62 9.48
C CYS A 6 2.56 -10.91 8.98
N GLU A 7 2.22 -11.36 7.77
CA GLU A 7 2.81 -12.54 7.14
C GLU A 7 3.99 -12.11 6.26
N LYS A 8 5.17 -12.70 6.50
CA LYS A 8 6.35 -12.41 5.70
C LYS A 8 6.15 -12.96 4.28
N ALA A 9 6.11 -12.08 3.30
CA ALA A 9 6.05 -12.44 1.88
C ALA A 9 7.23 -11.82 1.13
N HIS A 10 7.62 -12.45 0.02
CA HIS A 10 8.63 -11.90 -0.89
C HIS A 10 8.06 -10.80 -1.79
N LEU A 11 6.75 -10.85 -2.07
CA LEU A 11 6.03 -9.90 -2.89
C LEU A 11 4.60 -9.76 -2.38
N TYR A 12 4.15 -8.53 -2.16
CA TYR A 12 2.76 -8.22 -1.83
C TYR A 12 2.02 -7.72 -3.06
N ILE A 13 0.80 -8.19 -3.27
CA ILE A 13 -0.08 -7.75 -4.37
C ILE A 13 -1.40 -7.28 -3.77
N TRP A 14 -1.70 -5.98 -3.90
CA TRP A 14 -2.94 -5.39 -3.38
C TRP A 14 -3.78 -4.78 -4.51
N ASP A 15 -5.09 -5.02 -4.46
CA ASP A 15 -6.06 -4.45 -5.40
C ASP A 15 -7.07 -3.62 -4.61
N GLU A 16 -7.07 -2.31 -4.84
CA GLU A 16 -7.83 -1.29 -4.08
C GLU A 16 -7.79 -1.47 -2.54
N PRO A 17 -6.61 -1.64 -1.92
CA PRO A 17 -6.47 -1.85 -0.48
C PRO A 17 -7.14 -0.78 0.39
N LEU A 18 -7.22 0.47 -0.04
CA LEU A 18 -7.74 1.56 0.79
C LEU A 18 -9.27 1.70 0.75
N ASN A 19 -9.96 0.83 0.00
CA ASN A 19 -11.41 0.89 -0.10
C ASN A 19 -12.06 0.63 1.27
N PHE A 20 -13.06 1.44 1.63
CA PHE A 20 -13.73 1.42 2.94
C PHE A 20 -12.82 1.64 4.18
N ILE A 21 -11.56 2.05 3.99
CA ILE A 21 -10.62 2.36 5.09
C ILE A 21 -10.71 3.83 5.47
N ASP A 22 -10.83 4.09 6.77
CA ASP A 22 -10.83 5.44 7.34
C ASP A 22 -9.47 6.15 7.20
N ILE A 23 -9.48 7.48 7.34
CA ILE A 23 -8.30 8.32 7.12
C ILE A 23 -7.14 7.97 8.07
N TYR A 24 -7.42 7.64 9.34
CA TYR A 24 -6.36 7.32 10.31
C TYR A 24 -5.67 6.01 9.95
N SER A 25 -6.44 5.00 9.59
CA SER A 25 -5.93 3.71 9.15
C SER A 25 -5.10 3.84 7.86
N ARG A 26 -5.48 4.72 6.92
CA ARG A 26 -4.68 5.01 5.72
C ARG A 26 -3.29 5.57 6.08
N ILE A 27 -3.23 6.54 6.99
CA ILE A 27 -1.96 7.14 7.44
C ILE A 27 -1.07 6.07 8.10
N GLN A 28 -1.64 5.16 8.88
CA GLN A 28 -0.89 4.06 9.48
C GLN A 28 -0.32 3.10 8.44
N ILE A 29 -1.11 2.75 7.42
CA ILE A 29 -0.67 1.88 6.32
C ILE A 29 0.46 2.57 5.53
N GLU A 30 0.30 3.84 5.17
CA GLU A 30 1.35 4.62 4.49
C GLU A 30 2.66 4.61 5.28
N LYS A 31 2.58 4.89 6.59
CA LYS A 31 3.74 4.90 7.47
C LYS A 31 4.40 3.52 7.55
N LEU A 32 3.61 2.46 7.70
CA LEU A 32 4.12 1.10 7.81
C LEU A 32 4.82 0.66 6.52
N ILE A 33 4.27 0.98 5.35
CA ILE A 33 4.93 0.68 4.06
C ILE A 33 6.23 1.47 3.93
N SER A 34 6.24 2.74 4.35
CA SER A 34 7.44 3.57 4.31
C SER A 34 8.54 3.10 5.27
N GLU A 35 8.19 2.52 6.42
CA GLU A 35 9.16 2.00 7.40
C GLU A 35 9.66 0.60 7.02
N PHE A 36 8.78 -0.27 6.54
CA PHE A 36 9.10 -1.66 6.24
C PHE A 36 9.70 -1.85 4.85
N LEU A 37 9.46 -0.90 3.93
CA LEU A 37 9.90 -0.94 2.53
C LEU A 37 9.67 -2.30 1.85
N PRO A 38 8.43 -2.86 1.92
CA PRO A 38 8.14 -4.14 1.30
C PRO A 38 8.28 -4.07 -0.21
N THR A 39 8.67 -5.19 -0.82
CA THR A 39 8.51 -5.37 -2.27
C THR A 39 7.03 -5.59 -2.56
N MET A 40 6.38 -4.64 -3.23
CA MET A 40 4.94 -4.71 -3.48
C MET A 40 4.51 -4.15 -4.84
N ILE A 41 3.41 -4.68 -5.35
CA ILE A 41 2.65 -4.17 -6.48
C ILE A 41 1.25 -3.85 -5.96
N PHE A 42 0.72 -2.68 -6.28
CA PHE A 42 -0.64 -2.34 -5.90
C PHE A 42 -1.36 -1.54 -6.97
N VAL A 43 -2.69 -1.67 -6.98
CA VAL A 43 -3.60 -0.89 -7.80
C VAL A 43 -4.43 -0.02 -6.86
N GLU A 44 -4.40 1.29 -7.09
CA GLU A 44 -5.10 2.26 -6.25
C GLU A 44 -5.63 3.43 -7.07
N HIS A 45 -6.79 3.96 -6.68
CA HIS A 45 -7.38 5.16 -7.29
C HIS A 45 -6.94 6.44 -6.58
N ASP A 46 -6.54 6.34 -5.32
CA ASP A 46 -6.05 7.48 -4.53
C ASP A 46 -4.68 7.98 -5.02
N LYS A 47 -4.64 9.22 -5.53
CA LYS A 47 -3.42 9.86 -6.03
C LYS A 47 -2.38 10.09 -4.94
N VAL A 48 -2.82 10.52 -3.75
CA VAL A 48 -1.92 10.88 -2.65
C VAL A 48 -1.21 9.64 -2.15
N PHE A 49 -1.94 8.54 -2.01
CA PHE A 49 -1.35 7.26 -1.61
C PHE A 49 -0.31 6.77 -2.62
N ARG A 50 -0.63 6.83 -3.93
CA ARG A 50 0.31 6.44 -4.99
C ARG A 50 1.58 7.30 -4.97
N GLU A 51 1.47 8.61 -4.81
CA GLU A 51 2.63 9.51 -4.79
C GLU A 51 3.53 9.30 -3.57
N LYS A 52 2.95 8.95 -2.42
CA LYS A 52 3.72 8.70 -1.19
C LYS A 52 4.36 7.32 -1.14
N THR A 53 3.71 6.32 -1.75
CA THR A 53 4.06 4.91 -1.54
C THR A 53 4.71 4.27 -2.76
N ALA A 54 4.35 4.70 -3.98
CA ALA A 54 4.87 4.09 -5.19
C ALA A 54 6.28 4.60 -5.50
N THR A 55 7.20 3.66 -5.71
CA THR A 55 8.55 3.94 -6.23
C THR A 55 8.58 4.03 -7.76
N LYS A 56 7.61 3.40 -8.43
CA LYS A 56 7.42 3.45 -9.88
C LYS A 56 5.94 3.37 -10.20
N ILE A 57 5.50 4.20 -11.15
CA ILE A 57 4.11 4.19 -11.65
C ILE A 57 4.13 3.67 -13.08
N ILE A 58 3.34 2.62 -13.33
CA ILE A 58 3.08 2.10 -14.67
C ILE A 58 1.73 2.65 -15.12
N LYS A 59 1.68 3.27 -16.29
CA LYS A 59 0.44 3.68 -16.95
C LYS A 59 0.21 2.72 -18.13
N LEU A 60 -0.98 2.14 -18.19
CA LEU A 60 -1.48 1.39 -19.33
C LEU A 60 -2.16 2.35 -20.32
#